data_AF-A0A5T9X354-F1
#
_entry.id   AF-A0A5T9X354-F1
#
_cell.length_a   1.000
_cell.length_b   1.000
_cell.length_c   1.000
_cell.angle_alpha   90.00
_cell.angle_beta   90.00
_cell.angle_gamma   90.00
#
_symmetry.space_group_name_H-M   'P 1'
#
loop_
_entity.id
_entity.type
_entity.pdbx_description
1 polymer ?
#
loop_
_entity_poly.entity_id
_entity_poly.type
_entity_poly.pdbx_seq_one_letter_code
_entity_poly.pdbx_strand_id
1 'polypeptide(L)'
;LRGAVNNGVGFILESGGKTVNISNTAEQGNASTLWKVDQVGTPLNSDMITIPIIASYYVYDRDNIKPGDLKATALIYVKYD
;
A
#
# COMPACT_ATOMS: atom_id res chain seq x y z
N LEU A 1 -4.74 -2.16 -6.20
CA LEU A 1 -3.76 -2.78 -7.13
C LEU A 1 -4.49 -3.80 -7.99
N ARG A 2 -4.63 -3.57 -9.30
CA ARG A 2 -5.21 -4.60 -10.17
C ARG A 2 -4.19 -5.72 -10.37
N GLY A 3 -4.69 -6.96 -10.40
CA GLY A 3 -3.89 -8.11 -10.76
C GLY A 3 -3.68 -8.22 -12.26
N ALA A 4 -3.85 -9.43 -12.80
CA ALA A 4 -3.83 -9.64 -14.24
C ALA A 4 -4.90 -8.77 -14.95
N VAL A 5 -4.51 -8.14 -16.06
CA VAL A 5 -5.37 -7.23 -16.86
C VAL A 5 -6.69 -7.87 -17.34
N ASN A 6 -6.76 -9.19 -17.35
CA ASN A 6 -7.91 -9.98 -17.79
C ASN A 6 -8.63 -10.70 -16.64
N ASN A 7 -8.46 -10.25 -15.39
CA ASN A 7 -9.09 -10.85 -14.21
C ASN A 7 -9.73 -9.76 -13.31
N GLY A 8 -10.98 -9.97 -12.91
CA GLY A 8 -11.81 -9.06 -12.12
C GLY A 8 -11.47 -8.97 -10.63
N VAL A 9 -10.25 -9.38 -10.26
CA VAL A 9 -9.73 -9.37 -8.88
C VAL A 9 -8.45 -8.53 -8.77
N GLY A 10 -8.26 -7.94 -7.60
CA GLY A 10 -7.05 -7.19 -7.28
C GLY A 10 -6.76 -7.25 -5.79
N PHE A 11 -5.78 -6.46 -5.35
CA PHE A 11 -5.47 -6.26 -3.94
C PHE A 11 -5.84 -4.85 -3.47
N ILE A 12 -6.31 -4.78 -2.23
CA ILE A 12 -6.38 -3.56 -1.43
C ILE A 12 -5.35 -3.65 -0.31
N LEU A 13 -4.71 -2.52 -0.03
CA LEU A 13 -3.78 -2.39 1.09
C LEU A 13 -4.43 -1.50 2.14
N GLU A 14 -4.33 -1.88 3.41
CA GLU A 14 -4.87 -1.13 4.53
C GLU A 14 -3.83 -0.95 5.64
N SER A 15 -3.85 0.20 6.30
CA SER A 15 -3.03 0.50 7.47
C SER A 15 -3.87 1.30 8.47
N GLY A 16 -3.91 0.87 9.73
CA GLY A 16 -4.68 1.53 10.77
C GLY A 16 -6.19 1.66 10.44
N GLY A 17 -6.76 0.69 9.72
CA GLY A 17 -8.16 0.70 9.30
C GLY A 17 -8.50 1.65 8.15
N LYS A 18 -7.49 2.20 7.46
CA LYS A 18 -7.66 3.07 6.29
C LYS A 18 -7.03 2.44 5.07
N THR A 19 -7.67 2.60 3.91
CA THR A 19 -7.09 2.22 2.62
C THR A 19 -5.82 3.03 2.34
N VAL A 20 -4.77 2.33 1.95
CA VAL A 20 -3.50 2.91 1.51
C VAL A 20 -3.62 3.31 0.05
N ASN A 21 -3.48 4.61 -0.21
CA ASN A 21 -3.38 5.15 -1.56
C ASN A 21 -1.98 4.92 -2.11
N ILE A 22 -1.92 4.52 -3.38
CA ILE A 22 -0.67 4.18 -4.07
C ILE A 22 -0.49 5.18 -5.23
N SER A 23 0.64 5.87 -5.25
CA SER A 23 1.00 6.76 -6.35
C SER A 23 1.55 5.97 -7.54
N ASN A 24 1.40 6.53 -8.75
CA ASN A 24 2.03 6.05 -9.97
C ASN A 24 3.40 6.69 -10.24
N THR A 25 3.88 7.55 -9.34
CA THR A 25 5.20 8.18 -9.38
C THR A 25 6.08 7.69 -8.23
N ALA A 26 7.40 7.80 -8.38
CA ALA A 26 8.36 7.56 -7.30
C ALA A 26 8.29 8.64 -6.19
N GLU A 27 7.90 9.86 -6.55
CA GLU A 27 7.57 10.90 -5.59
C GLU A 27 6.25 10.60 -4.87
N GLN A 28 6.09 11.15 -3.65
CA GLN A 28 4.93 10.86 -2.80
C GLN A 28 3.61 11.06 -3.55
N GLY A 29 3.45 12.18 -4.28
CA GLY A 29 2.22 12.47 -5.02
C GLY A 29 0.99 12.27 -4.15
N ASN A 30 0.08 11.40 -4.58
CA ASN A 30 -1.15 11.06 -3.85
C ASN A 30 -1.02 9.80 -2.97
N ALA A 31 0.20 9.26 -2.78
CA ALA A 31 0.43 8.11 -1.92
C ALA A 31 0.19 8.44 -0.45
N SER A 32 -0.34 7.47 0.29
CA SER A 32 -0.51 7.61 1.74
C SER A 32 0.83 7.67 2.46
N THR A 33 0.97 8.62 3.39
CA THR A 33 2.02 8.57 4.42
C THR A 33 1.63 7.51 5.45
N LEU A 34 2.46 6.47 5.59
CA LEU A 34 2.23 5.39 6.56
C LEU A 34 2.76 5.72 7.95
N TRP A 35 3.85 6.48 8.01
CA TRP A 35 4.47 6.96 9.23
C TRP A 35 5.32 8.19 8.93
N LYS A 36 5.40 9.13 9.89
CA LYS A 36 6.29 10.29 9.83
C LYS A 36 6.60 10.81 11.23
N VAL A 37 7.65 11.61 11.32
CA VAL A 37 7.91 12.52 12.44
C VAL A 37 7.45 13.91 12.02
N ASP A 38 6.67 14.59 12.87
CA ASP A 38 6.11 15.90 12.52
C ASP A 38 7.12 17.06 12.66
N GLN A 39 8.14 16.90 13.50
CA GLN A 39 9.12 17.95 13.79
C GLN A 39 10.55 17.40 13.86
N VAL A 40 11.47 18.11 13.23
CA VAL A 40 12.92 17.82 13.29
C VAL A 40 13.40 17.83 14.73
N GLY A 41 14.21 16.84 15.10
CA GLY A 41 14.74 16.69 16.45
C GLY A 41 13.79 16.04 17.44
N THR A 42 12.59 15.63 17.04
CA THR A 42 11.71 14.81 17.90
C THR A 42 12.43 13.50 18.25
N PRO A 43 12.66 13.22 19.55
CA PRO A 43 13.31 11.98 19.95
C PRO A 43 12.41 10.79 19.67
N LEU A 44 12.98 9.74 19.08
CA LEU A 44 12.32 8.45 18.95
C LEU A 44 12.48 7.69 20.27
N ASN A 45 11.42 7.02 20.71
CA ASN A 45 11.42 6.16 21.88
C ASN A 45 11.86 4.72 21.58
N SER A 46 12.16 4.42 20.31
CA SER A 46 12.53 3.11 19.80
C SER A 46 13.36 3.26 18.52
N ASP A 47 14.39 2.43 18.37
CA ASP A 47 15.18 2.33 17.14
C ASP A 47 14.44 1.56 16.02
N MET A 48 13.31 0.93 16.38
CA MET A 48 12.47 0.17 15.46
C MET A 48 11.07 0.78 15.38
N ILE A 49 10.63 1.05 14.15
CA ILE A 49 9.27 1.50 13.84
C ILE A 49 8.54 0.38 13.09
N THR A 50 7.48 -0.15 13.69
CA THR A 50 6.61 -1.15 13.05
C THR A 50 5.49 -0.47 12.29
N ILE A 51 5.39 -0.74 10.98
CA ILE A 51 4.32 -0.24 10.12
C ILE A 51 3.43 -1.43 9.71
N PRO A 52 2.26 -1.62 10.35
CA PRO A 52 1.36 -2.72 9.99
C PRO A 52 0.66 -2.42 8.66
N ILE A 53 0.78 -3.35 7.71
CA ILE A 53 0.08 -3.33 6.42
C ILE A 53 -0.66 -4.64 6.25
N ILE A 54 -1.96 -4.54 5.96
CA ILE A 54 -2.81 -5.67 5.61
C ILE A 54 -3.01 -5.64 4.10
N ALA A 55 -2.75 -6.78 3.45
CA ALA A 55 -3.09 -6.99 2.06
C ALA A 55 -4.27 -7.96 1.97
N SER A 56 -5.34 -7.51 1.33
CA SER A 56 -6.54 -8.32 1.09
C SER A 56 -6.82 -8.36 -0.41
N TYR A 57 -7.33 -9.48 -0.92
CA TYR A 57 -7.86 -9.49 -2.29
C TYR A 57 -9.28 -8.93 -2.29
N TYR A 58 -9.69 -8.31 -3.40
CA TYR A 58 -11.06 -7.83 -3.60
C TYR A 58 -11.52 -8.12 -5.03
N VAL A 59 -12.82 -8.32 -5.19
CA VAL A 59 -13.48 -8.53 -6.49
C VAL A 59 -14.08 -7.21 -6.94
N TYR A 60 -13.67 -6.72 -8.11
CA TYR A 60 -14.21 -5.48 -8.70
C TYR A 60 -15.04 -5.72 -9.96
N ASP A 61 -14.87 -6.88 -10.59
CA ASP A 61 -15.64 -7.30 -11.75
C ASP A 61 -16.00 -8.79 -11.57
N ARG A 62 -17.27 -9.04 -11.24
CA ARG A 62 -17.75 -10.40 -10.93
C ARG A 62 -17.93 -11.27 -12.17
N ASP A 63 -18.11 -10.66 -13.33
CA ASP A 63 -18.37 -11.37 -14.59
C ASP A 63 -17.06 -11.83 -15.26
N ASN A 64 -15.92 -11.36 -14.76
CA ASN A 64 -14.60 -11.61 -15.35
C ASN A 64 -13.60 -12.20 -14.34
N ILE A 65 -14.07 -13.04 -13.41
CA ILE A 65 -13.20 -13.76 -12.47
C ILE A 65 -12.66 -15.03 -13.13
N LYS A 66 -11.34 -15.23 -13.08
CA LYS A 66 -10.67 -16.43 -13.62
C LYS A 66 -9.76 -17.06 -12.58
N PRO A 67 -9.66 -18.40 -12.54
CA PRO A 67 -8.69 -19.09 -11.69
C PRO A 67 -7.26 -18.80 -12.19
N GLY A 68 -6.30 -18.79 -11.27
CA GLY A 68 -4.88 -18.62 -11.57
C GLY A 68 -4.16 -17.74 -10.56
N ASP A 69 -2.87 -17.52 -10.84
CA ASP A 69 -2.01 -16.70 -9.98
C ASP A 69 -2.44 -15.23 -10.00
N LEU A 70 -2.60 -14.66 -8.80
CA LEU A 70 -2.78 -13.23 -8.61
C LEU A 70 -1.52 -12.62 -8.01
N LYS A 71 -0.88 -11.69 -8.72
CA LYS A 71 0.36 -11.02 -8.28
C LYS A 71 0.23 -9.52 -8.50
N ALA A 72 0.74 -8.75 -7.54
CA ALA A 72 0.91 -7.31 -7.65
C ALA A 72 2.13 -6.89 -6.83
N THR A 73 2.79 -5.83 -7.27
CA THR A 73 3.94 -5.24 -6.57
C THR A 73 3.59 -3.80 -6.19
N ALA A 74 3.86 -3.45 -4.94
CA ALA A 74 3.84 -2.07 -4.46
C ALA A 74 5.16 -1.81 -3.74
N LEU A 75 5.69 -0.60 -3.88
CA LEU A 75 6.94 -0.19 -3.26
C LEU A 75 6.63 0.72 -2.07
N ILE A 76 7.28 0.46 -0.94
CA ILE A 76 7.28 1.37 0.22
C ILE A 76 8.58 2.17 0.14
N TYR A 77 8.45 3.48 0.04
CA TYR A 77 9.59 4.39 0.05
C TYR A 77 9.79 4.95 1.46
N VAL A 78 11.04 4.90 1.93
CA VAL A 78 11.47 5.58 3.16
C VAL A 78 12.33 6.76 2.75
N LYS A 79 11.92 7.96 3.14
CA LYS A 79 12.69 9.18 2.96
C LYS A 79 13.17 9.67 4.32
N TYR A 80 14.43 10.06 4.38
CA TYR A 80 15.04 10.74 5.51
C TYR A 80 15.47 12.11 5.00
N ASP A 81 15.01 13.16 5.69
CA ASP A 81 15.43 14.54 5.44
C ASP A 81 16.65 14.91 6.31
#